data_AF-A0A2A9G5L6-F1
#
_entry.id   AF-A0A2A9G5L6-F1
#
_cell.length_a   1.000
_cell.length_b   1.000
_cell.length_c   1.000
_cell.angle_alpha   90.00
_cell.angle_beta   90.00
_cell.angle_gamma   90.00
#
_symmetry.space_group_name_H-M   'P 1'
#
loop_
_entity.id
_entity.type
_entity.pdbx_description
1 polymer ?
#
loop_
_entity_poly.entity_id
_entity_poly.type
_entity_poly.pdbx_seq_one_letter_code
_entity_poly.pdbx_strand_id
1 'polypeptide(L)' 'MVAAEQLDTSIEYEIRYFEQGQMHCMMVVAESKKVAYQYYLECGKHSSDLYSIRPDK' A
#
# COMPACT_ATOMS: atom_id res chain seq x y z
N MET A 1 -21.87 0.52 -19.45
CA MET A 1 -20.57 0.08 -18.91
C MET A 1 -19.70 1.32 -18.83
N VAL A 2 -19.48 1.89 -17.65
CA VAL A 2 -18.54 3.00 -17.48
C VAL A 2 -17.18 2.34 -17.35
N ALA A 3 -16.42 2.33 -18.45
CA ALA A 3 -15.00 2.11 -18.39
C ALA A 3 -14.43 3.30 -17.63
N ALA A 4 -14.08 3.08 -16.36
CA ALA A 4 -13.26 4.03 -15.63
C ALA A 4 -12.02 4.25 -16.49
N GLU A 5 -11.81 5.51 -16.88
CA GLU A 5 -10.52 5.98 -17.35
C GLU A 5 -9.53 5.61 -16.25
N GLN A 6 -8.86 4.47 -16.41
CA GLN A 6 -7.79 4.06 -15.52
C GLN A 6 -6.67 5.05 -15.78
N LEU A 7 -6.68 6.13 -15.01
CA LEU A 7 -5.59 7.07 -14.99
C LEU A 7 -4.31 6.25 -14.73
N ASP A 8 -3.40 6.25 -15.70
CA ASP A 8 -2.03 5.72 -15.64
C ASP A 8 -1.17 6.35 -14.49
N THR A 9 -1.79 6.91 -13.46
CA THR A 9 -1.17 7.43 -12.23
C THR A 9 -1.01 6.40 -11.13
N SER A 10 -1.45 5.15 -11.35
CA SER A 10 -1.17 4.08 -10.39
C SER A 10 0.33 3.79 -10.36
N ILE A 11 0.97 4.09 -9.24
CA ILE A 11 2.39 3.79 -9.01
C ILE A 11 2.52 2.67 -8.00
N GLU A 12 3.63 1.95 -8.05
CA GLU A 12 3.95 0.93 -7.06
C GLU A 12 4.38 1.60 -5.76
N TYR A 13 3.83 1.15 -4.64
CA TYR A 13 4.18 1.57 -3.30
C TYR A 13 4.75 0.40 -2.52
N GLU A 14 5.90 0.64 -1.89
CA GLU A 14 6.47 -0.22 -0.88
C GLU A 14 5.88 0.13 0.49
N ILE A 15 5.20 -0.83 1.10
CA ILE A 15 4.68 -0.77 2.46
C ILE A 15 5.57 -1.64 3.34
N ARG A 16 6.22 -1.03 4.32
CA ARG A 16 6.97 -1.75 5.36
C ARG A 16 6.20 -1.74 6.66
N TYR A 17 6.17 -2.88 7.32
CA TYR A 17 5.49 -3.08 8.59
C TYR A 17 6.21 -4.11 9.45
N PHE A 18 5.96 -4.10 10.75
CA PHE A 18 6.48 -5.07 11.69
C PHE A 18 5.42 -6.14 11.97
N GLU A 19 5.79 -7.40 11.83
CA GLU A 19 4.92 -8.52 12.18
C GLU A 19 5.79 -9.60 12.81
N GLN A 20 5.32 -10.19 13.92
CA GLN A 20 6.03 -11.25 14.64
C GLN A 20 7.49 -10.89 15.04
N GLY A 21 7.75 -9.61 15.30
CA GLY A 21 9.08 -9.11 15.68
C GLY A 21 10.07 -8.98 14.52
N GLN A 22 9.62 -9.13 13.27
CA GLN A 22 10.42 -8.96 12.06
C GLN A 22 9.86 -7.85 11.18
N MET A 23 10.73 -7.25 10.37
CA MET A 23 10.32 -6.24 9.38
C MET A 23 9.92 -6.95 8.08
N HIS A 24 8.69 -6.69 7.64
CA HIS A 24 8.14 -7.18 6.39
C HIS A 24 7.95 -6.03 5.41
N CYS A 25 7.95 -6.37 4.12
CA CYS A 25 7.65 -5.45 3.03
C CYS A 25 6.60 -6.07 2.11
N MET A 26 5.66 -5.26 1.64
CA MET A 26 4.72 -5.63 0.57
C MET A 26 4.69 -4.52 -0.48
N MET A 27 4.54 -4.92 -1.73
CA MET A 27 4.39 -3.99 -2.86
C MET A 27 2.91 -3.94 -3.25
N VAL A 28 2.39 -2.73 -3.42
CA VAL A 28 1.01 -2.51 -3.87
C VAL A 28 0.98 -1.45 -4.95
N VAL A 29 0.24 -1.72 -6.03
CA VAL A 29 -0.02 -0.74 -7.08
C VAL A 29 -1.24 0.08 -6.65
N ALA A 30 -1.06 1.39 -6.47
CA ALA A 30 -2.10 2.28 -5.99
C ALA A 30 -1.99 3.67 -6.62
N GLU A 31 -3.12 4.36 -6.73
CA GLU A 31 -3.18 5.73 -7.25
C GLU A 31 -2.62 6.77 -6.27
N SER A 32 -2.57 6.43 -4.97
CA SER A 32 -2.06 7.32 -3.93
C SER A 32 -1.60 6.54 -2.70
N LYS A 33 -0.75 7.19 -1.89
CA LYS A 33 -0.34 6.67 -0.57
C LYS A 33 -1.53 6.31 0.32
N LYS A 34 -2.64 7.03 0.21
CA LYS A 34 -3.86 6.76 0.99
C LYS A 34 -4.51 5.45 0.55
N VAL A 35 -4.57 5.18 -0.75
CA VAL A 35 -5.11 3.93 -1.31
C VAL A 35 -4.20 2.75 -0.92
N ALA A 36 -2.88 2.90 -1.02
CA ALA A 36 -1.91 1.91 -0.54
C ALA A 36 -2.11 1.60 0.97
N TYR A 37 -2.31 2.62 1.79
CA TYR A 37 -2.61 2.45 3.21
C TYR A 37 -3.94 1.74 3.48
N GLN A 38 -5.00 2.04 2.72
CA GLN A 38 -6.27 1.33 2.84
C GLN A 38 -6.11 -0.14 2.52
N TYR A 39 -5.41 -0.48 1.43
CA TYR A 39 -5.12 -1.87 1.06
C TYR A 39 -4.40 -2.62 2.19
N TYR A 40 -3.41 -1.97 2.82
CA TYR A 40 -2.72 -2.54 3.99
C TYR A 40 -3.68 -2.87 5.15
N LEU A 41 -4.62 -1.97 5.47
CA LEU A 41 -5.62 -2.23 6.51
C LEU A 41 -6.63 -3.32 6.11
N GLU A 42 -7.04 -3.35 4.84
CA GLU A 42 -7.94 -4.38 4.29
C GLU A 42 -7.32 -5.77 4.32
N CYS A 43 -5.99 -5.88 4.25
CA CYS A 43 -5.25 -7.12 4.49
C CYS A 43 -5.26 -7.59 5.96
N GLY A 44 -5.97 -6.90 6.86
CA GLY A 44 -6.05 -7.22 8.27
C GLY A 44 -4.82 -6.78 9.08
N LYS A 45 -3.98 -5.91 8.52
CA LYS A 45 -2.82 -5.36 9.22
C LYS A 45 -3.22 -4.17 10.10
N HIS A 46 -2.49 -3.96 11.19
CA HIS A 46 -2.76 -2.85 12.10
C HIS A 46 -1.91 -1.62 11.76
N SER A 47 -2.48 -0.43 11.94
CA SER A 47 -1.78 0.83 11.78
C SER A 47 -0.57 0.97 12.72
N SER A 48 -0.63 0.34 13.89
CA SER A 48 0.47 0.28 14.87
C SER A 48 1.70 -0.47 14.37
N ASP A 49 1.50 -1.42 13.46
CA ASP A 49 2.56 -2.23 12.88
C ASP A 49 3.20 -1.53 11.67
N LEU A 50 2.58 -0.47 11.14
CA LEU A 50 3.05 0.22 9.95
C LEU A 50 4.32 1.00 10.25
N TYR A 51 5.39 0.73 9.49
CA TYR A 51 6.64 1.46 9.57
C TYR A 51 6.71 2.59 8.54
N SER A 52 6.47 2.28 7.26
CA SER A 52 6.52 3.28 6.19
C SER A 52 5.73 2.86 4.96
N ILE A 53 5.20 3.85 4.24
CA ILE A 53 4.64 3.68 2.89
C ILE A 53 5.33 4.69 2.00
N ARG A 54 6.01 4.22 0.96
CA ARG A 54 6.76 5.02 0.01
C ARG A 54 6.47 4.56 -1.41
N PRO A 55 6.39 5.48 -2.39
CA PRO A 55 6.37 5.08 -3.78
C PRO A 55 7.72 4.42 -4.13
N ASP A 56 7.70 3.38 -4.95
CA ASP A 56 8.89 2.64 -5.39
C ASP A 56 9.71 3.44 -6.45
N LYS A 57 9.21 4.59 -6.93
CA LYS A 57 9.93 5.56 -7.77
C LYS A 57 9.54 7.00 -7.48
#